data_AF-A0A0C9ZDI7-F1
#
_entry.id   AF-A0A0C9ZDI7-F1
#
_cell.length_a   1.000
_cell.length_b   1.000
_cell.length_c   1.000
_cell.angle_alpha   90.00
_cell.angle_beta   90.00
_cell.angle_gamma   90.00
#
_symmetry.space_group_name_H-M   'P 1'
#
loop_
_entity.id
_entity.type
_entity.pdbx_description
1 polymer ?
#
loop_
_entity_poly.entity_id
_entity_poly.type
_entity_poly.pdbx_seq_one_letter_code
_entity_poly.pdbx_strand_id
1 'polypeptide(L)'
;NISVPQPITIERTGKPGRPRKVSNVQLLHEFASPGRHLQQTKLARVMGIHRNTLCSYLKHNDVSYKYSEISDADLDNAVWEFRQTKPNSGVRYLTGHLRQLGLRVQQQRITSSIHHVD
;
A
#
# COMPACT_ATOMS: atom_id res chain seq x y z
N ASN A 1 23.08 -5.96 -19.22
CA ASN A 1 23.02 -4.69 -18.45
C ASN A 1 21.61 -4.46 -17.94
N ILE A 2 21.35 -4.69 -16.65
CA ILE A 2 20.07 -4.35 -16.02
C ILE A 2 20.22 -2.96 -15.41
N SER A 3 19.50 -1.97 -15.94
CA SER A 3 19.47 -0.61 -15.38
C SER A 3 18.39 -0.52 -14.33
N VAL A 4 18.76 -0.28 -13.06
CA VAL A 4 17.79 -0.09 -11.98
C VAL A 4 17.31 1.36 -12.01
N PRO A 5 16.00 1.62 -12.22
CA PRO A 5 15.48 2.98 -12.28
C PRO A 5 15.63 3.68 -10.92
N GLN A 6 16.15 4.91 -10.94
CA GLN A 6 16.26 5.72 -9.73
C GLN A 6 14.87 6.20 -9.30
N PRO A 7 14.44 5.96 -8.04
CA PRO A 7 13.11 6.35 -7.57
C PRO A 7 12.94 7.85 -7.45
N ILE A 8 14.03 8.56 -7.13
CA ILE A 8 14.08 10.01 -6.98
C ILE A 8 15.26 10.56 -7.79
N THR A 9 15.01 11.60 -8.57
CA THR A 9 16.03 12.37 -9.30
C THR A 9 16.06 13.80 -8.79
N ILE A 10 17.12 14.53 -9.15
CA ILE A 10 17.29 15.94 -8.79
C ILE A 10 17.23 16.77 -10.07
N GLU A 11 16.32 17.72 -10.13
CA GLU A 11 16.27 18.74 -11.17
C GLU A 11 17.13 19.95 -10.76
N ARG A 12 18.14 20.23 -11.57
CA ARG A 12 19.00 21.42 -11.42
C ARG A 12 18.54 22.48 -12.42
N THR A 13 18.08 23.62 -11.91
CA THR A 13 17.57 24.74 -12.72
C THR A 13 18.64 25.75 -13.10
N GLY A 14 19.86 25.63 -12.55
CA GLY A 14 20.94 26.60 -12.70
C GLY A 14 20.76 27.90 -11.89
N LYS A 15 19.63 28.07 -11.19
CA LYS A 15 19.34 29.23 -10.34
C LYS A 15 19.75 28.97 -8.88
N PRO A 16 20.06 30.03 -8.09
CA PRO A 16 20.32 29.88 -6.66
C PRO A 16 19.17 29.17 -5.92
N GLY A 17 19.51 28.33 -4.94
CA GLY A 17 18.55 27.59 -4.11
C GLY A 17 18.79 26.08 -4.07
N ARG A 18 18.01 25.37 -3.24
CA ARG A 18 18.09 23.91 -3.13
C ARG A 18 17.46 23.25 -4.37
N PRO A 19 18.19 22.39 -5.10
CA PRO A 19 17.64 21.67 -6.25
C PRO A 19 16.37 20.87 -5.89
N ARG A 20 15.39 20.86 -6.82
CA ARG A 20 14.13 20.17 -6.61
C ARG A 20 14.34 18.66 -6.71
N LYS A 21 13.77 17.91 -5.78
CA LYS A 21 13.68 16.44 -5.90
C LYS A 21 12.42 16.09 -6.69
N VAL A 22 12.55 15.22 -7.68
CA VAL A 22 11.47 14.74 -8.54
C VAL A 22 11.34 13.23 -8.38
N SER A 23 10.11 12.75 -8.21
CA SER A 23 9.84 11.33 -8.12
C SER A 23 9.65 10.73 -9.50
N ASN A 24 10.13 9.51 -9.70
CA ASN A 24 9.76 8.72 -10.86
C ASN A 24 8.28 8.31 -10.73
N VAL A 25 7.43 8.94 -11.53
CA VAL A 25 5.98 8.76 -11.49
C VAL A 25 5.57 7.33 -11.88
N GLN A 26 6.26 6.73 -12.86
CA GLN A 26 6.01 5.36 -13.29
C GLN A 26 6.24 4.37 -12.15
N LEU A 27 7.29 4.56 -11.37
CA LEU A 27 7.53 3.76 -10.17
C LEU A 27 6.43 3.95 -9.12
N LEU A 28 5.95 5.18 -8.91
CA LEU A 28 4.83 5.42 -7.98
C LEU A 28 3.57 4.64 -8.39
N HIS A 29 3.20 4.67 -9.66
CA HIS A 29 2.08 3.89 -10.18
C HIS A 29 2.31 2.40 -9.99
N GLU A 30 3.48 1.89 -10.38
CA GLU A 30 3.81 0.47 -10.28
C GLU A 30 3.73 -0.03 -8.83
N PHE A 31 4.18 0.75 -7.86
CA PHE A 31 4.10 0.38 -6.45
C PHE A 31 2.69 0.50 -5.87
N ALA A 32 1.85 1.37 -6.43
CA ALA A 32 0.45 1.52 -6.06
C ALA A 32 -0.48 0.56 -6.84
N SER A 33 0.03 -0.14 -7.85
CA SER A 33 -0.73 -1.10 -8.65
C SER A 33 -1.35 -2.19 -7.77
N PRO A 34 -2.57 -2.64 -8.10
CA PRO A 34 -3.16 -3.83 -7.50
C PRO A 34 -2.16 -5.00 -7.55
N GLY A 35 -2.04 -5.77 -6.48
CA GLY A 35 -1.09 -6.90 -6.42
C GLY A 35 0.23 -6.60 -5.70
N ARG A 36 0.74 -5.36 -5.72
CA ARG A 36 2.03 -5.04 -5.07
C ARG A 36 1.95 -4.88 -3.56
N HIS A 37 0.78 -4.59 -2.98
CA HIS A 37 0.46 -4.59 -1.54
C HIS A 37 1.55 -4.04 -0.58
N LEU A 38 2.35 -3.08 -1.05
CA LEU A 38 3.42 -2.49 -0.25
C LEU A 38 2.83 -1.44 0.69
N GLN A 39 3.24 -1.48 1.95
CA GLN A 39 2.92 -0.39 2.87
C GLN A 39 3.67 0.88 2.44
N GLN A 40 3.00 2.04 2.49
CA GLN A 40 3.61 3.33 2.16
C GLN A 40 4.90 3.61 2.96
N THR A 41 4.96 3.16 4.21
CA THR A 41 6.16 3.28 5.06
C THR A 41 7.34 2.48 4.50
N LYS A 42 7.09 1.24 4.07
CA LYS A 42 8.08 0.39 3.41
C LYS A 42 8.52 0.98 2.08
N LEU A 43 7.56 1.48 1.28
CA LEU A 43 7.86 2.15 0.02
C LEU A 43 8.72 3.40 0.22
N ALA A 44 8.38 4.26 1.18
CA ALA A 44 9.15 5.46 1.48
C ALA A 44 10.61 5.13 1.84
N ARG A 45 10.82 4.09 2.66
CA ARG A 45 12.15 3.59 3.02
C ARG A 45 12.92 3.09 1.80
N VAL A 46 12.28 2.33 0.91
CA VAL A 46 12.90 1.84 -0.34
C VAL A 46 13.25 3.00 -1.28
N MET A 47 12.41 4.02 -1.34
CA MET A 47 12.66 5.22 -2.16
C MET A 47 13.64 6.21 -1.53
N GLY A 48 14.11 5.97 -0.30
CA GLY A 48 15.03 6.86 0.39
C GLY A 48 14.43 8.22 0.75
N ILE A 49 13.11 8.29 0.97
CA ILE A 49 12.39 9.52 1.31
C ILE A 49 11.55 9.36 2.57
N HIS A 50 11.21 10.49 3.18
CA HIS A 50 10.28 10.49 4.30
C HIS A 50 8.86 10.12 3.83
N ARG A 51 8.08 9.43 4.68
CA ARG A 51 6.69 9.03 4.37
C ARG A 51 5.83 10.20 3.92
N ASN A 52 5.97 11.36 4.56
CA ASN A 52 5.18 12.54 4.21
C ASN A 52 5.55 13.06 2.81
N THR A 53 6.82 12.98 2.42
CA THR A 53 7.26 13.32 1.05
C THR A 53 6.65 12.37 0.03
N LEU A 54 6.65 11.06 0.31
CA LEU A 54 5.95 10.08 -0.53
C LEU A 54 4.46 10.41 -0.65
N CYS A 55 3.79 10.73 0.47
CA CYS A 55 2.37 11.10 0.48
C CYS A 55 2.11 12.33 -0.41
N SER A 56 2.95 13.37 -0.30
CA SER A 56 2.88 14.54 -1.16
C SER A 56 3.07 14.17 -2.64
N TYR A 57 4.04 13.31 -2.97
CA TYR A 57 4.24 12.88 -4.36
C TYR A 57 3.08 12.06 -4.91
N LEU A 58 2.54 11.13 -4.15
CA LEU A 58 1.37 10.36 -4.53
C LEU A 58 0.18 11.29 -4.82
N LYS A 59 -0.08 12.26 -3.94
CA LYS A 59 -1.15 13.25 -4.12
C LYS A 59 -0.93 14.14 -5.34
N HIS A 60 0.29 14.64 -5.56
CA HIS A 60 0.59 15.52 -6.70
C HIS A 60 0.51 14.81 -8.05
N ASN A 61 0.58 13.48 -8.08
CA ASN A 61 0.54 12.68 -9.31
C ASN A 61 -0.74 11.83 -9.39
N ASP A 62 -1.76 12.13 -8.60
CA ASP A 62 -3.05 11.42 -8.56
C ASP A 62 -2.92 9.89 -8.38
N VAL A 63 -1.86 9.46 -7.69
CA VAL A 63 -1.59 8.04 -7.41
C VAL A 63 -2.27 7.68 -6.09
N SER A 64 -3.28 6.82 -6.17
CA SER A 64 -3.95 6.24 -5.00
C SER A 64 -3.70 4.75 -4.91
N TYR A 65 -3.61 4.24 -3.68
CA TYR A 65 -3.63 2.81 -3.45
C TYR A 65 -5.08 2.33 -3.60
N LYS A 66 -5.31 1.37 -4.47
CA LYS A 66 -6.63 0.75 -4.64
C LYS A 66 -6.89 -0.31 -3.57
N TYR A 67 -8.16 -0.61 -3.33
CA TYR A 67 -8.55 -1.79 -2.56
C TYR A 67 -8.52 -3.02 -3.47
N SER A 68 -8.41 -4.20 -2.88
CA SER A 68 -8.46 -5.47 -3.61
C SER A 68 -9.90 -5.75 -4.06
N GLU A 69 -10.05 -6.19 -5.30
CA GLU A 69 -11.30 -6.71 -5.84
C GLU A 69 -11.52 -8.14 -5.33
N ILE A 70 -11.86 -8.28 -4.06
CA ILE A 70 -12.26 -9.54 -3.41
C ILE A 70 -13.77 -9.54 -3.21
N SER A 71 -14.45 -10.66 -3.45
CA SER A 71 -15.88 -10.79 -3.17
C SER A 71 -16.16 -10.84 -1.67
N ASP A 72 -17.39 -10.55 -1.24
CA ASP A 72 -17.74 -10.67 0.18
C ASP A 72 -17.68 -12.14 0.65
N ALA A 73 -18.09 -13.09 -0.19
CA ALA A 73 -18.00 -14.52 0.12
C ALA A 73 -16.55 -15.00 0.31
N ASP A 74 -15.62 -14.57 -0.56
CA ASP A 74 -14.20 -14.92 -0.42
C ASP A 74 -13.57 -14.24 0.81
N LEU A 75 -14.02 -13.02 1.14
CA LEU A 75 -13.60 -12.33 2.35
C LEU A 75 -14.09 -13.07 3.60
N ASP A 76 -15.36 -13.47 3.63
CA ASP A 76 -15.97 -14.21 4.74
C ASP A 76 -15.26 -15.55 4.96
N ASN A 77 -14.93 -16.27 3.88
CA ASN A 77 -14.15 -17.50 3.95
C ASN A 77 -12.75 -17.26 4.57
N ALA A 78 -12.05 -16.21 4.13
CA ALA A 78 -10.73 -15.86 4.68
C ALA A 78 -10.80 -15.44 6.16
N VAL A 79 -11.86 -14.73 6.56
CA VAL A 79 -12.10 -14.33 7.95
C VAL A 79 -12.41 -15.55 8.81
N TRP A 80 -13.25 -16.47 8.32
CA TRP A 80 -13.57 -17.72 8.99
C TRP A 80 -12.32 -18.58 9.20
N GLU A 81 -11.52 -18.81 8.15
CA GLU A 81 -10.27 -19.56 8.25
C GLU A 81 -9.30 -18.94 9.27
N PHE A 82 -9.16 -17.61 9.25
CA PHE A 82 -8.33 -16.91 10.23
C PHE A 82 -8.82 -17.12 11.68
N ARG A 83 -10.13 -17.10 11.92
CA ARG A 83 -10.69 -17.35 13.26
C ARG A 83 -10.49 -18.77 13.72
N GLN A 84 -10.63 -19.76 12.83
CA GLN A 84 -10.36 -21.16 13.15
C GLN A 84 -8.90 -21.37 13.56
N THR A 85 -7.96 -20.69 12.91
CA THR A 85 -6.53 -20.79 13.25
C THR A 85 -6.13 -19.94 14.45
N LYS A 86 -6.80 -18.80 14.70
CA LYS A 86 -6.44 -17.83 15.74
C LYS A 86 -7.69 -17.24 16.43
N PRO A 87 -8.41 -18.03 17.24
CA PRO A 87 -9.73 -17.65 17.78
C PRO A 87 -9.72 -16.41 18.68
N ASN A 88 -8.62 -16.17 19.41
CA ASN A 88 -8.50 -15.03 20.34
C ASN A 88 -7.88 -13.77 19.69
N SER A 89 -7.70 -13.76 18.37
CA SER A 89 -7.07 -12.64 17.67
C SER A 89 -8.08 -11.57 17.27
N GLY A 90 -7.84 -10.34 17.71
CA GLY A 90 -8.69 -9.20 17.33
C GLY A 90 -8.49 -8.73 15.88
N VAL A 91 -9.37 -7.83 15.44
CA VAL A 91 -9.43 -7.28 14.07
C VAL A 91 -8.09 -6.75 13.54
N ARG A 92 -7.21 -6.21 14.41
CA ARG A 92 -5.89 -5.72 14.00
C ARG A 92 -5.01 -6.83 13.42
N TYR A 93 -5.06 -8.03 14.01
CA TYR A 93 -4.29 -9.18 13.52
C TYR A 93 -4.91 -9.77 12.25
N LEU A 94 -6.24 -9.78 12.15
CA LEU A 94 -6.94 -10.15 10.91
C LEU A 94 -6.54 -9.22 9.74
N THR A 95 -6.59 -7.89 9.93
CA THR A 95 -6.15 -6.94 8.91
C THR A 95 -4.69 -7.13 8.53
N GLY A 96 -3.84 -7.49 9.50
CA GLY A 96 -2.44 -7.86 9.24
C GLY A 96 -2.32 -9.13 8.39
N HIS A 97 -3.12 -10.15 8.68
CA HIS A 97 -3.16 -11.40 7.94
C HIS A 97 -3.64 -11.21 6.50
N LEU A 98 -4.76 -10.50 6.30
CA LEU A 98 -5.24 -10.14 4.96
C LEU A 98 -4.16 -9.41 4.17
N ARG A 99 -3.42 -8.47 4.79
CA ARG A 99 -2.29 -7.80 4.13
C ARG A 99 -1.15 -8.75 3.76
N GLN A 100 -0.88 -9.77 4.58
CA GLN A 100 0.13 -10.78 4.27
C GLN A 100 -0.28 -11.65 3.07
N LEU A 101 -1.58 -11.90 2.91
CA LEU A 101 -2.15 -12.54 1.71
C LEU A 101 -2.19 -11.61 0.48
N GLY A 102 -1.70 -10.37 0.61
CA GLY A 102 -1.81 -9.39 -0.46
C GLY A 102 -3.26 -8.96 -0.66
N LEU A 103 -4.01 -8.73 0.42
CA LEU A 103 -5.37 -8.20 0.36
C LEU A 103 -5.41 -6.89 1.13
N ARG A 104 -5.81 -5.82 0.44
CA ARG A 104 -6.11 -4.52 1.04
C ARG A 104 -7.61 -4.28 0.95
N VAL A 105 -8.30 -4.51 2.05
CA VAL A 105 -9.77 -4.44 2.12
C VAL A 105 -10.20 -3.19 2.89
N GLN A 106 -11.38 -2.64 2.55
CA GLN A 106 -12.01 -1.56 3.28
C GLN A 106 -12.32 -1.99 4.72
N GLN A 107 -12.08 -1.12 5.70
CA GLN A 107 -12.34 -1.43 7.11
C GLN A 107 -13.81 -1.82 7.36
N GLN A 108 -14.75 -1.14 6.70
CA GLN A 108 -16.18 -1.43 6.81
C GLN A 108 -16.51 -2.87 6.35
N ARG A 109 -15.92 -3.32 5.23
CA ARG A 109 -16.11 -4.70 4.74
C ARG A 109 -15.53 -5.74 5.69
N ILE A 110 -14.36 -5.47 6.29
CA ILE A 110 -13.79 -6.35 7.32
C ILE A 110 -14.74 -6.47 8.52
N THR A 111 -15.30 -5.35 8.97
CA THR A 111 -16.27 -5.35 10.08
C THR A 111 -17.55 -6.10 9.71
N SER A 112 -18.13 -5.87 8.53
CA SER A 112 -19.32 -6.61 8.05
C SER A 112 -19.06 -8.11 7.95
N SER A 113 -17.92 -8.50 7.39
CA SER A 113 -17.52 -9.90 7.28
C SER A 113 -17.37 -10.58 8.63
N ILE A 114 -16.75 -9.89 9.60
CA ILE A 114 -16.71 -10.35 11.00
C ILE A 114 -18.10 -10.66 11.53
N HIS A 115 -19.08 -9.77 11.31
CA HIS A 115 -20.46 -9.96 11.76
C HIS A 115 -21.22 -11.07 11.03
N HIS A 116 -20.87 -11.36 9.77
CA HIS A 116 -21.49 -12.47 9.02
C HIS A 116 -20.97 -13.84 9.46
N VAL A 117 -19.71 -13.89 9.90
CA VAL A 117 -19.01 -15.12 10.30
C VAL A 117 -19.21 -15.45 11.78
N ASP A 118 -19.49 -14.45 12.62
CA ASP A 118 -19.89 -14.62 14.03
C ASP A 118 -21.28 -15.27 14.14
#